data_AF-A0A521F2F5-F1
#
_entry.id   AF-A0A521F2F5-F1
#
_cell.length_a   1.000
_cell.length_b   1.000
_cell.length_c   1.000
_cell.angle_alpha   90.00
_cell.angle_beta   90.00
_cell.angle_gamma   90.00
#
_symmetry.space_group_name_H-M   'P 1'
#
loop_
_entity.id
_entity.type
_entity.pdbx_description
1 polymer ?
#
loop_
_entity_poly.entity_id
_entity_poly.type
_entity_poly.pdbx_seq_one_letter_code
_entity_poly.pdbx_strand_id
1 'polypeptide(L)'
;MNYYPNILLIAGNGRNVGKTTLACRVIAQLAKTTEVYAVKISSHFHVLDKEADILMETSDCCIVNETLDSSKDSSRMLKAGATTVFYVQCKNEHLPVMFEQLRQLLPMDKPLIIESGGLYNILEPSIFYYIRGKDTSKEKLVREGRSRINVTPDEAAGLDIEKIAFINGGITKTKQS
;
A
#
# COMPACT_ATOMS: atom_id res chain seq x y z
N MET A 1 4.25 16.81 -8.95
CA MET A 1 4.01 15.66 -8.05
C MET A 1 4.96 14.56 -8.49
N ASN A 2 5.71 13.96 -7.57
CA ASN A 2 6.79 13.05 -7.96
C ASN A 2 6.20 11.71 -8.43
N TYR A 3 6.72 11.21 -9.56
CA TYR A 3 6.37 9.91 -10.11
C TYR A 3 7.28 8.82 -9.53
N TYR A 4 6.68 7.70 -9.13
CA TYR A 4 7.37 6.58 -8.50
C TYR A 4 7.12 5.29 -9.29
N PRO A 5 8.06 4.87 -10.14
CA PRO A 5 7.88 3.71 -11.01
C PRO A 5 7.75 2.40 -10.22
N ASN A 6 8.37 2.34 -9.05
CA ASN A 6 8.42 1.15 -8.19
C ASN A 6 7.26 1.05 -7.19
N ILE A 7 6.31 2.00 -7.17
CA ILE A 7 5.16 1.97 -6.25
C ILE A 7 3.91 1.44 -6.95
N LEU A 8 3.28 0.44 -6.34
CA LEU A 8 1.89 0.07 -6.61
C LEU A 8 1.04 0.46 -5.41
N LEU A 9 0.11 1.39 -5.65
CA LEU A 9 -0.75 1.95 -4.62
C LEU A 9 -2.14 1.32 -4.66
N ILE A 10 -2.66 0.94 -3.50
CA ILE A 10 -4.01 0.40 -3.32
C ILE A 10 -4.77 1.30 -2.34
N ALA A 11 -5.86 1.89 -2.80
CA ALA A 11 -6.78 2.66 -1.99
C ALA A 11 -8.21 2.14 -2.15
N GLY A 12 -9.14 2.73 -1.39
CA GLY A 12 -10.56 2.44 -1.52
C GLY A 12 -11.38 3.22 -0.51
N ASN A 13 -12.68 3.34 -0.78
CA ASN A 13 -13.64 4.13 0.01
C ASN A 13 -14.21 3.39 1.25
N GLY A 14 -13.93 2.10 1.42
CA GLY A 14 -14.48 1.32 2.52
C GLY A 14 -13.46 0.51 3.33
N ARG A 15 -13.85 0.15 4.54
CA ARG A 15 -13.21 -0.92 5.31
C ARG A 15 -13.60 -2.27 4.70
N ASN A 16 -12.70 -3.24 4.75
CA ASN A 16 -12.94 -4.62 4.30
C ASN A 16 -13.37 -4.76 2.82
N VAL A 17 -13.09 -3.76 1.97
CA VAL A 17 -13.38 -3.83 0.52
C VAL A 17 -12.34 -4.66 -0.26
N GLY A 18 -11.38 -5.30 0.41
CA GLY A 18 -10.37 -6.14 -0.24
C GLY A 18 -9.01 -5.49 -0.50
N LYS A 19 -8.74 -4.27 0.01
CA LYS A 19 -7.46 -3.57 -0.20
C LYS A 19 -6.24 -4.40 0.23
N THR A 20 -6.24 -4.86 1.48
CA THR A 20 -5.16 -5.70 2.02
C THR A 20 -5.08 -7.03 1.31
N THR A 21 -6.22 -7.62 0.93
CA THR A 21 -6.25 -8.88 0.17
C THR A 21 -5.59 -8.73 -1.20
N LEU A 22 -5.89 -7.65 -1.93
CA LEU A 22 -5.22 -7.33 -3.18
C LEU A 22 -3.72 -7.09 -2.96
N ALA A 23 -3.34 -6.35 -1.91
CA ALA A 23 -1.94 -6.13 -1.58
C ALA A 23 -1.19 -7.44 -1.34
N CYS A 24 -1.74 -8.33 -0.51
CA CYS A 24 -1.14 -9.65 -0.23
C CYS A 24 -0.97 -10.48 -1.51
N ARG A 25 -1.98 -10.48 -2.40
CA ARG A 25 -1.91 -11.21 -3.67
C ARG A 25 -0.79 -10.68 -4.57
N VAL A 26 -0.66 -9.36 -4.68
CA VAL A 26 0.42 -8.73 -5.46
C VAL A 26 1.78 -9.01 -4.85
N ILE A 27 1.92 -8.90 -3.52
CA ILE A 27 3.16 -9.23 -2.81
C ILE A 27 3.56 -10.67 -3.10
N ALA A 28 2.64 -11.63 -2.93
CA ALA A 28 2.91 -13.04 -3.16
C ALA A 28 3.34 -13.35 -4.61
N GLN A 29 2.89 -12.56 -5.59
CA GLN A 29 3.36 -12.69 -6.96
C GLN A 29 4.79 -12.15 -7.13
N LEU A 30 5.04 -10.91 -6.71
CA LEU A 30 6.34 -10.27 -6.93
C LEU A 30 7.46 -10.93 -6.11
N ALA A 31 7.14 -11.39 -4.90
CA ALA A 31 8.05 -12.07 -3.99
C ALA A 31 8.65 -13.36 -4.58
N LYS A 32 8.04 -13.92 -5.64
CA LYS A 32 8.59 -15.08 -6.37
C LYS A 32 9.93 -14.76 -7.07
N THR A 33 10.21 -13.48 -7.35
CA THR A 33 11.33 -13.08 -8.22
C THR A 33 12.17 -11.94 -7.67
N THR A 34 11.70 -11.22 -6.66
CA THR A 34 12.42 -10.10 -6.04
C THR A 34 11.98 -9.91 -4.59
N GLU A 35 12.81 -9.26 -3.78
CA GLU A 35 12.40 -8.73 -2.49
C GLU A 35 11.29 -7.69 -2.67
N VAL A 36 10.31 -7.71 -1.77
CA VAL A 36 9.14 -6.82 -1.82
C VAL A 36 9.00 -6.11 -0.49
N TYR A 37 8.83 -4.79 -0.56
CA TYR A 37 8.60 -3.96 0.61
C TYR A 37 7.14 -3.51 0.60
N ALA A 38 6.48 -3.57 1.76
CA ALA A 38 5.08 -3.18 1.88
C ALA A 38 4.88 -2.11 2.94
N VAL A 39 3.85 -1.29 2.74
CA VAL A 39 3.44 -0.27 3.70
C VAL A 39 1.93 -0.31 3.85
N LYS A 40 1.45 -0.38 5.09
CA LYS A 40 0.04 -0.16 5.40
C LYS A 40 -0.11 1.13 6.19
N ILE A 41 -0.81 2.10 5.60
CA ILE A 41 -1.08 3.40 6.22
C ILE A 41 -2.54 3.44 6.69
N SER A 42 -2.74 3.67 7.98
CA SER A 42 -4.04 3.87 8.62
C SER A 42 -4.16 5.30 9.13
N SER A 43 -5.29 5.96 8.87
CA SER A 43 -5.66 7.20 9.55
C SER A 43 -6.32 6.96 10.92
N HIS A 44 -6.58 5.70 11.26
CA HIS A 44 -7.11 5.30 12.56
C HIS A 44 -5.98 4.85 13.46
N PHE A 45 -5.94 5.43 14.65
CA PHE A 45 -4.94 5.15 15.66
C PHE A 45 -5.43 4.01 16.55
N HIS A 46 -4.58 3.01 16.68
CA HIS A 46 -4.72 1.81 17.47
C HIS A 46 -3.57 1.76 18.47
N VAL A 47 -3.87 1.22 19.65
CA VAL A 47 -2.84 0.92 20.64
C VAL A 47 -1.88 -0.09 20.02
N LEU A 48 -0.59 0.25 20.03
CA LEU A 48 0.46 -0.64 19.57
C LEU A 48 0.75 -1.72 20.60
N ASP A 49 1.22 -2.86 20.13
CA ASP A 49 1.68 -3.91 21.04
C ASP A 49 2.91 -3.40 21.80
N LYS A 50 3.07 -3.79 23.07
CA LYS A 50 4.23 -3.36 23.86
C LYS A 50 5.57 -3.79 23.28
N GLU A 51 5.57 -4.84 22.48
CA GLU A 51 6.73 -5.41 21.79
C GLU A 51 6.86 -4.91 20.34
N ALA A 52 6.04 -3.94 19.92
CA ALA A 52 6.13 -3.36 18.60
C ALA A 52 7.50 -2.69 18.39
N ASP A 53 8.13 -2.98 17.26
CA ASP A 53 9.38 -2.33 16.85
C ASP A 53 9.08 -0.94 16.29
N ILE A 54 9.00 0.05 17.19
CA ILE A 54 8.69 1.44 16.86
C ILE A 54 9.94 2.12 16.31
N LEU A 55 9.91 2.47 15.03
CA LEU A 55 11.00 3.18 14.36
C LEU A 55 10.90 4.70 14.51
N MET A 56 9.66 5.20 14.64
CA MET A 56 9.37 6.61 14.80
C MET A 56 8.02 6.80 15.45
N GLU A 57 7.94 7.69 16.44
CA GLU A 57 6.69 8.08 17.08
C GLU A 57 6.66 9.59 17.34
N THR A 58 5.55 10.21 16.94
CA THR A 58 5.25 11.61 17.17
C THR A 58 3.79 11.74 17.61
N SER A 59 3.34 12.95 17.98
CA SER A 59 1.93 13.22 18.31
C SER A 59 0.96 12.85 17.19
N ASP A 60 1.40 12.88 15.94
CA ASP A 60 0.50 12.83 14.79
C ASP A 60 0.80 11.70 13.80
N CYS A 61 1.97 11.05 13.91
CA CYS A 61 2.31 9.88 13.10
C CYS A 61 3.21 8.91 13.88
N CYS A 62 3.04 7.61 13.59
CA CYS A 62 3.87 6.53 14.11
C CYS A 62 4.21 5.57 12.97
N ILE A 63 5.48 5.14 12.91
CA ILE A 63 5.99 4.12 11.98
C ILE A 63 6.50 2.95 12.80
N VAL A 64 5.98 1.77 12.49
CA VAL A 64 6.30 0.51 13.15
C VAL A 64 6.84 -0.45 12.10
N ASN A 65 7.95 -1.10 12.41
CA ASN A 65 8.41 -2.26 11.66
C ASN A 65 7.58 -3.47 12.09
N GLU A 66 6.84 -4.05 11.14
CA GLU A 66 6.00 -5.20 11.42
C GLU A 66 6.86 -6.47 11.44
N THR A 67 7.16 -6.93 12.64
CA THR A 67 7.95 -8.15 12.90
C THR A 67 7.11 -9.26 13.52
N LEU A 68 5.86 -8.98 13.88
CA LEU A 68 5.02 -9.88 14.67
C LEU A 68 4.06 -10.66 13.78
N ASP A 69 3.99 -11.97 14.06
CA ASP A 69 2.89 -12.79 13.59
C ASP A 69 1.64 -12.44 14.41
N SER A 70 0.69 -11.75 13.78
CA SER A 70 -0.57 -11.33 14.40
C SER A 70 -1.74 -11.44 13.42
N SER A 71 -2.94 -11.10 13.91
CA SER A 71 -4.16 -11.00 13.10
C SER A 71 -4.28 -9.65 12.38
N LYS A 72 -3.30 -8.74 12.53
CA LYS A 72 -3.30 -7.42 11.89
C LYS A 72 -3.08 -7.55 10.38
N ASP A 73 -3.63 -6.62 9.63
CA ASP A 73 -3.50 -6.60 8.16
C ASP A 73 -2.04 -6.43 7.68
N SER A 74 -1.21 -5.69 8.41
CA SER A 74 0.23 -5.57 8.13
C SER A 74 0.93 -6.92 8.29
N SER A 75 0.59 -7.71 9.32
CA SER A 75 1.09 -9.08 9.47
C SER A 75 0.67 -10.00 8.32
N ARG A 76 -0.53 -9.81 7.75
CA ARG A 76 -0.95 -10.53 6.54
C ARG A 76 -0.07 -10.22 5.32
N MET A 77 0.41 -8.98 5.18
CA MET A 77 1.35 -8.61 4.11
C MET A 77 2.71 -9.29 4.31
N LEU A 78 3.18 -9.40 5.55
CA LEU A 78 4.42 -10.11 5.88
C LEU A 78 4.29 -11.60 5.52
N LYS A 79 3.19 -12.25 5.94
CA LYS A 79 2.86 -13.65 5.58
C LYS A 79 2.72 -13.89 4.08
N ALA A 80 2.37 -12.87 3.31
CA ALA A 80 2.27 -12.96 1.87
C ALA A 80 3.65 -13.00 1.17
N GLY A 81 4.74 -12.79 1.91
CA GLY A 81 6.11 -12.87 1.40
C GLY A 81 6.80 -11.51 1.23
N ALA A 82 6.28 -10.44 1.84
CA ALA A 82 7.02 -9.18 1.88
C ALA A 82 8.28 -9.36 2.76
N THR A 83 9.41 -8.84 2.28
CA THR A 83 10.69 -8.85 2.99
C THR A 83 10.65 -7.95 4.22
N THR A 84 9.98 -6.80 4.10
CA THR A 84 9.76 -5.87 5.21
C THR A 84 8.41 -5.21 5.04
N VAL A 85 7.70 -5.03 6.15
CA VAL A 85 6.41 -4.36 6.18
C VAL A 85 6.44 -3.24 7.20
N PHE A 86 6.07 -2.03 6.77
CA PHE A 86 5.90 -0.89 7.67
C PHE A 86 4.41 -0.67 7.94
N TYR A 87 4.02 -0.72 9.21
CA TYR A 87 2.72 -0.26 9.64
C TYR A 87 2.81 1.21 10.07
N VAL A 88 1.95 2.04 9.50
CA VAL A 88 1.97 3.48 9.73
C VAL A 88 0.60 3.95 10.20
N GLN A 89 0.60 4.70 11.29
CA GLN A 89 -0.58 5.42 11.79
C GLN A 89 -0.33 6.91 11.59
N CYS A 90 -1.14 7.62 10.81
CA CYS A 90 -0.88 9.03 10.52
C CYS A 90 -2.15 9.71 10.00
N LYS A 91 -2.46 10.92 10.48
CA LYS A 91 -3.59 11.71 9.98
C LYS A 91 -3.32 12.21 8.55
N ASN A 92 -4.38 12.44 7.78
CA ASN A 92 -4.25 12.82 6.36
C ASN A 92 -3.47 14.12 6.16
N GLU A 93 -3.63 15.11 7.05
CA GLU A 93 -2.93 16.39 6.99
C GLU A 93 -1.40 16.28 7.17
N HIS A 94 -0.93 15.21 7.82
CA HIS A 94 0.49 14.95 8.06
C HIS A 94 1.10 13.93 7.10
N LEU A 95 0.32 13.34 6.18
CA LEU A 95 0.82 12.37 5.20
C LEU A 95 2.01 12.88 4.37
N PRO A 96 2.07 14.14 3.91
CA PRO A 96 3.24 14.61 3.17
C PRO A 96 4.53 14.54 3.97
N VAL A 97 4.51 15.00 5.23
CA VAL A 97 5.69 15.01 6.11
C VAL A 97 6.08 13.59 6.48
N MET A 98 5.10 12.77 6.86
CA MET A 98 5.35 11.38 7.20
C MET A 98 5.91 10.60 6.02
N PHE A 99 5.40 10.81 4.80
CA PHE A 99 5.90 10.08 3.64
C PHE A 99 7.37 10.39 3.35
N GLU A 100 7.82 11.63 3.54
CA GLU A 100 9.25 11.96 3.42
C GLU A 100 10.11 11.25 4.47
N GLN A 101 9.62 11.10 5.70
CA GLN A 101 10.31 10.34 6.74
C GLN A 101 10.34 8.84 6.40
N LEU A 102 9.20 8.28 6.02
CA LEU A 102 9.09 6.88 5.61
C LEU A 102 10.01 6.57 4.43
N ARG A 103 10.13 7.49 3.46
CA ARG A 103 10.99 7.32 2.28
C ARG A 103 12.47 7.13 2.65
N GLN A 104 12.92 7.64 3.80
CA GLN A 104 14.30 7.40 4.27
C GLN A 104 14.53 5.94 4.72
N LEU A 105 13.45 5.21 5.01
CA LEU A 105 13.47 3.80 5.43
C LEU A 105 13.20 2.84 4.26
N LEU A 106 12.63 3.33 3.15
CA LEU A 106 12.22 2.51 2.02
C LEU A 106 13.32 2.38 0.96
N PRO A 107 13.60 1.16 0.45
CA PRO A 107 14.48 0.99 -0.70
C PRO A 107 13.76 1.39 -1.99
N MET A 108 14.25 2.46 -2.61
CA MET A 108 13.63 3.06 -3.80
C MET A 108 13.91 2.28 -5.10
N ASP A 109 14.76 1.26 -5.05
CA ASP A 109 15.12 0.36 -6.15
C ASP A 109 14.37 -0.98 -6.11
N LYS A 110 13.47 -1.17 -5.13
CA LYS A 110 12.66 -2.39 -4.93
C LYS A 110 11.17 -2.09 -5.12
N PRO A 111 10.33 -3.09 -5.44
CA PRO A 111 8.89 -2.89 -5.51
C PRO A 111 8.30 -2.55 -4.14
N LEU A 112 7.47 -1.50 -4.13
CA LEU A 112 6.78 -0.96 -2.96
C LEU A 112 5.27 -1.14 -3.11
N ILE A 113 4.68 -2.00 -2.28
CA ILE A 113 3.22 -2.24 -2.27
C ILE A 113 2.60 -1.47 -1.11
N ILE A 114 1.85 -0.41 -1.43
CA ILE A 114 1.32 0.50 -0.43
C ILE A 114 -0.20 0.41 -0.37
N GLU A 115 -0.75 0.12 0.82
CA GLU A 115 -2.16 0.35 1.12
C GLU A 115 -2.32 1.71 1.83
N SER A 116 -3.06 2.64 1.23
CA SER A 116 -3.35 3.93 1.87
C SER A 116 -4.66 4.56 1.40
N GLY A 117 -5.38 5.19 2.33
CA GLY A 117 -6.60 5.96 2.04
C GLY A 117 -6.39 7.43 1.67
N GLY A 118 -5.15 7.88 1.46
CA GLY A 118 -4.84 9.29 1.19
C GLY A 118 -3.54 9.55 0.42
N LEU A 119 -2.60 8.61 0.37
CA LEU A 119 -1.29 8.82 -0.26
C LEU A 119 -1.37 9.13 -1.76
N TYR A 120 -2.44 8.70 -2.42
CA TYR A 120 -2.71 9.03 -3.82
C TYR A 120 -2.77 10.55 -4.05
N ASN A 121 -3.03 11.36 -3.01
CA ASN A 121 -3.05 12.81 -3.12
C ASN A 121 -1.69 13.49 -3.14
N ILE A 122 -0.61 12.76 -2.81
CA ILE A 122 0.72 13.35 -2.64
C ILE A 122 1.79 12.77 -3.59
N LEU A 123 1.61 11.54 -4.10
CA LEU A 123 2.51 10.91 -5.09
C LEU A 123 1.78 10.31 -6.30
N GLU A 124 2.48 10.14 -7.41
CA GLU A 124 1.98 9.42 -8.59
C GLU A 124 2.67 8.05 -8.69
N PRO A 125 1.96 6.92 -8.49
CA PRO A 125 2.53 5.58 -8.59
C PRO A 125 2.52 5.07 -10.05
N SER A 126 3.27 4.01 -10.36
CA SER A 126 3.18 3.36 -11.68
C SER A 126 1.85 2.63 -11.88
N ILE A 127 1.30 2.06 -10.82
CA ILE A 127 -0.02 1.43 -10.81
C ILE A 127 -0.80 1.92 -9.61
N PHE A 128 -2.01 2.45 -9.85
CA PHE A 128 -2.95 2.83 -8.80
C PHE A 128 -4.26 2.06 -8.93
N TYR A 129 -4.54 1.17 -7.98
CA TYR A 129 -5.84 0.55 -7.82
C TYR A 129 -6.68 1.29 -6.80
N TYR A 130 -7.92 1.63 -7.18
CA TYR A 130 -8.91 2.18 -6.28
C TYR A 130 -10.11 1.24 -6.19
N ILE A 131 -10.28 0.59 -5.03
CA ILE A 131 -11.37 -0.37 -4.82
C ILE A 131 -12.62 0.37 -4.34
N ARG A 132 -13.68 0.34 -5.15
CA ARG A 132 -14.98 0.95 -4.88
C ARG A 132 -15.90 -0.03 -4.18
N GLY A 133 -15.99 0.08 -2.86
CA GLY A 133 -17.03 -0.57 -2.07
C GLY A 133 -18.43 -0.06 -2.41
N LYS A 134 -19.45 -0.81 -1.98
CA LYS A 134 -20.86 -0.55 -2.26
C LYS A 134 -21.37 0.79 -1.70
N ASP A 135 -20.75 1.28 -0.64
CA ASP A 135 -21.11 2.54 0.01
C ASP A 135 -20.41 3.72 -0.70
N THR A 136 -21.12 4.34 -1.63
CA THR A 136 -20.64 5.49 -2.42
C THR A 136 -20.52 6.76 -1.60
N SER A 137 -21.17 6.86 -0.43
CA SER A 137 -21.11 8.05 0.44
C SER A 137 -19.71 8.30 1.01
N LYS A 138 -18.87 7.25 1.04
CA LYS A 138 -17.48 7.32 1.49
C LYS A 138 -16.49 7.50 0.36
N GLU A 139 -16.95 7.65 -0.90
CA GLU A 139 -16.05 7.88 -2.02
C GLU A 139 -15.34 9.22 -1.84
N LYS A 140 -14.03 9.16 -1.61
CA LYS A 140 -13.20 10.36 -1.59
C LYS A 140 -12.96 10.80 -3.02
N LEU A 141 -13.07 12.11 -3.25
CA LEU A 141 -12.64 12.72 -4.51
C LEU A 141 -11.17 12.37 -4.74
N VAL A 142 -10.92 11.63 -5.81
CA VAL A 142 -9.58 11.49 -6.38
C VAL A 142 -9.45 12.64 -7.37
N ARG A 143 -8.41 13.46 -7.24
CA ARG A 143 -8.15 14.57 -8.17
C ARG A 143 -8.17 14.09 -9.62
N GLU A 144 -8.80 14.88 -10.49
CA GLU A 144 -8.85 14.64 -11.94
C GLU A 144 -7.43 14.57 -12.55
N GLY A 145 -7.28 13.81 -13.62
CA GLY A 145 -6.01 13.66 -14.35
C GLY A 145 -5.08 12.56 -13.83
N ARG A 146 -5.48 11.76 -12.84
CA ARG A 146 -4.69 10.61 -12.36
C ARG A 146 -5.07 9.30 -13.05
N SER A 147 -4.07 8.54 -13.48
CA SER A 147 -4.26 7.20 -14.01
C SER A 147 -4.61 6.23 -12.88
N ARG A 148 -5.89 6.20 -12.50
CA ARG A 148 -6.44 5.22 -11.55
C ARG A 148 -7.16 4.09 -12.28
N ILE A 149 -6.97 2.87 -11.79
CA ILE A 149 -7.75 1.71 -12.19
C ILE A 149 -8.81 1.50 -11.12
N ASN A 150 -10.04 1.89 -11.41
CA ASN A 150 -11.17 1.62 -10.53
C ASN A 150 -11.58 0.16 -10.67
N VAL A 151 -11.77 -0.51 -9.55
CA VAL A 151 -12.26 -1.89 -9.49
C VAL A 151 -13.29 -2.02 -8.38
N THR A 152 -14.26 -2.90 -8.57
CA THR A 152 -15.14 -3.40 -7.51
C THR A 152 -14.37 -4.42 -6.64
N PRO A 153 -14.89 -4.82 -5.47
CA PRO A 153 -14.28 -5.89 -4.68
C PRO A 153 -14.16 -7.21 -5.44
N ASP A 154 -15.15 -7.56 -6.25
CA ASP A 154 -15.17 -8.80 -7.03
C ASP A 154 -14.14 -8.75 -8.17
N GLU A 155 -14.05 -7.63 -8.89
CA GLU A 155 -12.99 -7.41 -9.89
C GLU A 155 -11.60 -7.44 -9.25
N ALA A 156 -11.42 -6.81 -8.08
CA ALA A 156 -10.17 -6.84 -7.34
C ALA A 156 -9.78 -8.27 -6.93
N ALA A 157 -10.75 -9.11 -6.56
CA ALA A 157 -10.54 -10.52 -6.27
C ALA A 157 -10.21 -11.34 -7.54
N GLY A 158 -10.81 -11.01 -8.68
CA GLY A 158 -10.57 -11.64 -9.97
C GLY A 158 -9.36 -11.10 -10.76
N LEU A 159 -8.67 -10.06 -10.26
CA LEU A 159 -7.52 -9.49 -10.97
C LEU A 159 -6.46 -10.57 -11.24
N ASP A 160 -6.05 -10.67 -12.50
CA ASP A 160 -4.94 -11.50 -12.93
C ASP A 160 -3.63 -10.85 -12.48
N ILE A 161 -3.19 -11.25 -11.28
CA ILE A 161 -1.97 -10.75 -10.65
C ILE A 161 -0.71 -11.23 -11.35
N GLU A 162 -0.77 -12.32 -12.13
CA GLU A 162 0.40 -12.88 -12.80
C GLU A 162 0.97 -11.93 -13.85
N LYS A 163 0.11 -11.03 -14.36
CA LYS A 163 0.50 -9.93 -15.23
C LYS A 163 1.28 -8.82 -14.55
N ILE A 164 1.35 -8.80 -13.22
CA ILE A 164 2.10 -7.78 -12.48
C ILE A 164 3.54 -8.26 -12.31
N ALA A 165 4.48 -7.48 -12.80
CA ALA A 165 5.91 -7.77 -12.75
C ALA A 165 6.72 -6.54 -12.35
N PHE A 166 7.90 -6.77 -11.78
CA PHE A 166 8.90 -5.74 -11.51
C PHE A 166 10.03 -5.84 -12.53
N ILE A 167 10.14 -4.86 -13.42
CA ILE A 167 11.07 -4.87 -14.57
C ILE A 167 11.74 -3.50 -14.64
N ASN A 168 13.07 -3.47 -14.79
CA ASN A 168 13.87 -2.23 -14.94
C ASN A 168 13.57 -1.17 -13.87
N GLY A 169 13.39 -1.58 -12.61
CA GLY A 169 13.11 -0.67 -11.49
C GLY A 169 11.65 -0.18 -11.41
N GLY A 170 10.74 -0.69 -12.24
CA GLY A 170 9.33 -0.31 -12.26
C GLY A 170 8.37 -1.48 -12.12
N ILE A 171 7.23 -1.25 -11.47
CA ILE A 171 6.10 -2.20 -11.47
C ILE A 171 5.28 -1.94 -12.74
N THR A 172 5.02 -3.00 -13.50
CA THR A 172 4.31 -2.94 -14.78
C THR A 172 3.22 -4.00 -14.87
N LYS A 173 2.24 -3.79 -15.77
CA LYS A 173 1.34 -4.84 -16.24
C LYS A 173 1.85 -5.35 -17.58
N THR A 174 2.20 -6.62 -17.66
CA THR A 174 2.56 -7.25 -18.94
C THR A 174 1.31 -7.28 -19.84
N LYS A 175 1.47 -6.90 -21.12
CA LYS A 175 0.42 -7.08 -22.13
C LYS A 175 0.32 -8.56 -22.49
N GLN A 176 -0.87 -9.02 -22.87
CA GLN A 176 -1.04 -10.34 -23.47
C GLN A 176 -0.14 -10.46 -24.71
N SER A 177 0.66 -11.52 -24.75
CA SER A 177 1.19 -12.12 -25.98
C SER A 177 0.06 -12.82 -26.73
#